data_AF-A0A1C7W888-F1
#
_entry.id   AF-A0A1C7W888-F1
#
_cell.length_a   1.000
_cell.length_b   1.000
_cell.length_c   1.000
_cell.angle_alpha   90.00
_cell.angle_beta   90.00
_cell.angle_gamma   90.00
#
_symmetry.space_group_name_H-M   'P 1'
#
loop_
_entity.id
_entity.type
_entity.pdbx_description
1 polymer ?
#
loop_
_entity_poly.entity_id
_entity_poly.type
_entity_poly.pdbx_seq_one_letter_code
_entity_poly.pdbx_strand_id
1 'polypeptide(L)' 'MGNEGFIVKTDINNNITWMFYSTTSNPFINIKTMGDIVYVQSSANFYVAVNPIDDSVSIVNENIQNRLKQS' A
#
# COMPACT_ATOMS: atom_id res chain seq x y z
N MET A 1 9.11 4.87 -20.48
CA MET A 1 8.22 3.69 -20.69
C MET A 1 8.54 2.67 -19.62
N GLY A 2 7.51 2.05 -19.02
CA GLY A 2 7.63 1.06 -17.95
C GLY A 2 7.72 1.67 -16.55
N ASN A 3 6.79 2.55 -16.21
CA ASN A 3 6.71 3.11 -14.87
C ASN A 3 5.27 3.05 -14.31
N GLU A 4 4.64 1.87 -14.36
CA GLU A 4 3.37 1.60 -13.65
C GLU A 4 3.52 0.48 -12.61
N GLY A 5 2.75 0.59 -11.54
CA GLY A 5 2.86 -0.26 -10.35
C GLY A 5 1.48 -0.62 -9.85
N PHE A 6 1.34 -1.85 -9.38
CA PHE A 6 0.08 -2.37 -8.88
C PHE A 6 0.27 -3.09 -7.55
N ILE A 7 -0.80 -3.10 -6.75
CA ILE A 7 -0.95 -3.90 -5.53
C ILE A 7 -2.15 -4.82 -5.77
N VAL A 8 -1.99 -6.10 -5.48
CA VAL A 8 -3.06 -7.10 -5.61
C VAL A 8 -3.28 -7.75 -4.25
N LYS A 9 -4.54 -7.89 -3.85
CA LYS A 9 -4.94 -8.82 -2.79
C LYS A 9 -5.49 -10.09 -3.42
N THR A 10 -5.09 -11.23 -2.86
CA THR A 10 -5.60 -12.54 -3.23
C THR A 10 -6.24 -13.23 -2.04
N ASP A 11 -7.15 -14.17 -2.31
CA ASP A 11 -7.61 -15.14 -1.32
C ASP A 11 -6.59 -16.28 -1.15
N ILE A 12 -6.92 -17.25 -0.29
CA ILE A 12 -6.06 -18.42 -0.01
C ILE A 12 -5.90 -19.37 -1.22
N ASN A 13 -6.75 -19.24 -2.24
CA ASN A 13 -6.71 -20.02 -3.48
C ASN A 13 -6.06 -19.23 -4.64
N ASN A 14 -5.44 -18.08 -4.35
CA ASN A 14 -4.85 -17.14 -5.31
C ASN A 14 -5.84 -16.45 -6.25
N ASN A 15 -7.14 -16.43 -5.94
CA ASN A 15 -8.10 -15.60 -6.67
C ASN A 15 -7.90 -14.14 -6.27
N ILE A 16 -7.90 -13.24 -7.25
CA ILE A 16 -7.82 -11.80 -7.00
C ILE A 16 -9.12 -11.34 -6.34
N THR A 17 -9.02 -10.70 -5.17
CA THR A 17 -10.16 -10.09 -4.48
C THR A 17 -10.29 -8.61 -4.80
N TRP A 18 -9.16 -7.90 -4.93
CA TRP A 18 -9.09 -6.54 -5.46
C TRP A 18 -7.69 -6.18 -5.96
N MET A 19 -7.62 -5.10 -6.74
CA MET A 19 -6.38 -4.52 -7.26
C MET A 19 -6.39 -3.00 -7.11
N PHE A 20 -5.24 -2.43 -6.73
CA PHE A 20 -4.95 -1.01 -6.84
C PHE A 20 -3.89 -0.82 -7.94
N TYR A 21 -4.20 0.04 -8.91
CA TYR A 21 -3.30 0.39 -10.00
C TYR A 21 -2.98 1.87 -9.94
N SER A 22 -1.70 2.23 -10.06
CA SER A 22 -1.29 3.63 -10.13
C SER A 22 -0.50 3.92 -11.39
N THR A 23 -0.95 4.96 -12.10
CA THR A 23 -0.23 5.57 -13.23
C THR A 23 0.74 6.66 -12.76
N THR A 24 0.55 7.17 -11.54
CA THR A 24 1.36 8.21 -10.90
C THR A 24 2.01 7.64 -9.66
N SER A 25 2.93 6.70 -9.83
CA SER A 25 3.73 6.11 -8.75
C SER A 25 4.48 4.93 -9.32
N ASN A 26 5.77 5.10 -9.64
CA ASN A 26 6.53 3.93 -9.98
C ASN A 26 8.04 4.02 -9.80
N PRO A 27 8.67 2.97 -9.24
CA PRO A 27 8.03 1.78 -8.65
C PRO A 27 7.48 2.01 -7.24
N PHE A 28 6.65 1.08 -6.75
CA PHE A 28 6.54 0.88 -5.30
C PHE A 28 7.89 0.34 -4.81
N ILE A 29 8.55 1.10 -3.95
CA ILE A 29 9.97 0.88 -3.60
C ILE A 29 10.15 0.18 -2.25
N ASN A 30 9.11 0.10 -1.42
CA ASN A 30 9.21 -0.49 -0.10
C ASN A 30 7.84 -0.96 0.41
N ILE A 31 7.85 -1.95 1.30
CA ILE A 31 6.66 -2.44 2.00
C ILE A 31 6.98 -2.51 3.49
N LYS A 32 6.11 -1.95 4.33
CA LYS A 32 6.24 -2.00 5.79
C LYS A 32 4.90 -2.40 6.41
N THR A 33 4.93 -3.27 7.39
CA THR A 33 3.73 -3.65 8.15
C THR A 33 3.79 -2.98 9.53
N MET A 34 2.67 -2.37 9.94
CA MET A 34 2.52 -1.74 11.26
C MET A 34 1.14 -2.08 11.81
N GLY A 35 1.09 -2.92 12.84
CA GLY A 35 -0.17 -3.54 13.28
C GLY A 35 -0.79 -4.33 12.13
N ASP A 36 -2.09 -4.15 11.90
CA ASP A 36 -2.84 -4.80 10.83
C ASP A 36 -2.70 -4.08 9.47
N ILE A 37 -1.98 -2.96 9.39
CA ILE A 37 -1.88 -2.16 8.17
C ILE A 37 -0.56 -2.42 7.45
N VAL A 38 -0.67 -2.73 6.15
CA VAL A 38 0.44 -2.82 5.21
C VAL A 38 0.58 -1.48 4.48
N TYR A 39 1.74 -0.84 4.63
CA TYR A 39 2.10 0.39 3.97
C TYR A 39 3.04 0.11 2.81
N VAL A 40 2.59 0.40 1.59
CA VAL A 40 3.36 0.26 0.37
C VAL A 40 3.85 1.65 -0.07
N GLN A 41 5.17 1.85 -0.04
CA GLN A 41 5.80 3.13 -0.36
C GLN A 41 5.94 3.32 -1.86
N SER A 42 5.42 4.43 -2.37
CA SER A 42 5.68 4.91 -3.72
C SER A 42 7.01 5.65 -3.83
N SER A 43 7.67 5.55 -4.98
CA SER A 43 8.76 6.47 -5.37
C SER A 43 8.34 7.94 -5.42
N ALA A 44 7.03 8.23 -5.49
CA ALA A 44 6.47 9.57 -5.47
C ALA A 44 6.23 10.12 -4.04
N ASN A 45 6.85 9.53 -3.01
CA ASN A 45 6.80 9.98 -1.61
C ASN A 45 5.40 9.97 -0.95
N PHE A 46 4.55 9.03 -1.34
CA PHE A 46 3.35 8.68 -0.59
C PHE A 46 3.32 7.19 -0.26
N TYR A 47 2.45 6.80 0.66
CA TYR A 47 2.17 5.41 0.97
C TYR A 47 0.73 5.05 0.57
N VAL A 48 0.56 3.83 0.07
CA VAL A 48 -0.75 3.18 0.04
C VAL A 48 -0.86 2.35 1.32
N ALA A 49 -1.77 2.72 2.20
CA ALA A 49 -2.08 1.99 3.42
C ALA A 49 -3.23 1.02 3.13
N VAL A 50 -2.99 -0.26 3.38
CA VAL A 50 -3.90 -1.37 3.10
C VAL A 50 -4.14 -2.15 4.37
N ASN A 51 -5.40 -2.32 4.76
CA ASN A 51 -5.77 -3.30 5.77
C ASN A 51 -6.26 -4.59 5.06
N PRO A 52 -5.50 -5.69 5.14
CA PRO A 52 -5.86 -6.94 4.48
C PRO A 52 -7.04 -7.66 5.17
N ILE A 53 -7.47 -7.23 6.36
CA ILE A 53 -8.57 -7.84 7.11
C ILE A 53 -9.93 -7.30 6.64
N ASP A 54 -10.08 -5.98 6.57
CA ASP A 54 -11.34 -5.31 6.23
C ASP A 54 -11.39 -4.69 4.81
N ASP A 55 -10.32 -4.84 4.04
CA ASP A 55 -10.18 -4.32 2.68
C ASP A 55 -10.18 -2.80 2.54
N SER A 56 -9.98 -2.07 3.63
CA SER A 56 -9.77 -0.63 3.56
C SER A 56 -8.44 -0.27 2.89
N VAL A 57 -8.50 0.69 1.97
CA VAL A 57 -7.35 1.23 1.24
C VAL A 57 -7.38 2.76 1.33
N SER A 58 -6.24 3.38 1.67
CA SER A 58 -6.10 4.84 1.72
C SER A 58 -4.73 5.30 1.24
N ILE A 59 -4.66 6.55 0.75
CA ILE A 59 -3.40 7.21 0.39
C ILE A 59 -2.94 8.07 1.57
N VAL A 60 -1.69 7.89 1.98
CA VAL A 60 -1.08 8.56 3.12
C VAL A 60 0.12 9.38 2.64
N ASN A 61 0.03 10.71 2.80
CA ASN A 61 1.07 11.66 2.36
C ASN A 61 1.98 12.13 3.52
N GLU A 62 1.87 11.52 4.69
CA GLU A 62 2.60 11.89 5.90
C GLU A 62 3.65 10.85 6.28
N ASN A 63 4.61 11.24 7.14
CA ASN A 63 5.60 10.32 7.66
C ASN A 63 4.95 9.31 8.60
N ILE A 64 4.80 8.07 8.14
CA ILE A 64 4.16 6.96 8.87
C ILE A 64 4.85 6.63 10.21
N GLN A 65 6.12 7.01 10.40
CA GLN A 65 6.80 6.88 11.70
C GLN A 65 6.19 7.78 12.79
N ASN A 66 5.55 8.89 12.41
CA ASN A 66 4.89 9.79 13.35
C ASN A 66 3.54 9.25 13.82
N ARG A 67 2.89 8.35 13.07
CA ARG A 67 1.67 7.65 13.50
C ARG A 67 1.92 6.68 14.64
N LEU A 68 3.11 6.08 14.72
CA LEU A 68 3.51 5.15 15.78
C LEU A 68 3.66 5.82 17.16
N LYS A 69 3.85 7.15 17.22
CA LYS A 69 4.07 7.87 18.47
C LYS A 69 2.77 8.35 19.13
N GLN A 70 1.63 8.18 18.46
CA GLN A 70 0.32 8.67 18.90
C GLN A 70 -0.63 7.54 19.32
N SER A 71 -0.18 6.28 19.28
CA SER A 71 -0.88 5.09 19.79
C SER A 71 -0.14 4.51 20.98
#